data_AF-A0AAD5K7F1-F1
#
_entry.id   AF-A0AAD5K7F1-F1
#
_cell.length_a   1.000
_cell.length_b   1.000
_cell.length_c   1.000
_cell.angle_alpha   90.00
_cell.angle_beta   90.00
_cell.angle_gamma   90.00
#
_symmetry.space_group_name_H-M   'P 1'
#
loop_
_entity.id
_entity.type
_entity.pdbx_description
1 polymer ?
#
loop_
_entity_poly.entity_id
_entity_poly.type
_entity_poly.pdbx_seq_one_letter_code
_entity_poly.pdbx_strand_id
1 'polypeptide(L)' 'MRTHTSERPFPCSQCGRRFARQHDRNRHEKLHWGIKPFTCANCKKSFARMDALNRHLRVENGCGTVLGITNASEMQ' A
#
# COMPACT_ATOMS: atom_id res chain seq x y z
N MET A 1 17.73 30.71 -6.04
CA MET A 1 17.88 29.24 -6.09
C MET A 1 16.65 28.63 -5.46
N ARG A 2 15.81 27.91 -6.21
CA ARG A 2 14.70 27.14 -5.62
C ARG A 2 15.30 25.83 -5.14
N THR A 3 15.76 25.81 -3.89
CA THR A 3 16.14 24.57 -3.23
C THR A 3 14.91 23.69 -3.21
N HIS A 4 14.90 22.66 -4.04
CA HIS A 4 13.95 21.57 -3.93
C HIS A 4 14.33 20.81 -2.66
N THR A 5 14.02 21.37 -1.49
CA THR A 5 14.09 20.68 -0.20
C THR A 5 13.02 19.60 -0.26
N SER A 6 13.33 18.50 -0.93
CA SER A 6 12.65 17.21 -0.75
C SER A 6 12.98 16.69 0.65
N GLU A 7 12.75 17.52 1.66
CA GLU A 7 12.72 17.11 3.04
C GLU A 7 11.59 16.11 3.11
N ARG A 8 12.02 14.86 3.23
CA ARG A 8 11.18 13.72 3.44
C ARG A 8 11.35 13.39 4.92
N PRO A 9 10.60 14.07 5.81
CA PRO A 9 10.80 13.98 7.26
C PRO A 9 10.36 12.62 7.81
N PHE A 10 9.73 11.77 6.99
CA PHE A 10 9.27 10.45 7.40
C PHE A 10 10.19 9.36 6.85
N PRO A 11 11.30 9.01 7.53
CA PRO A 11 12.09 7.83 7.20
C PRO A 11 11.35 6.55 7.61
N CYS A 12 11.54 5.48 6.84
CA CYS A 12 11.21 4.12 7.22
C CYS A 12 12.29 3.59 8.16
N SER A 13 11.88 3.03 9.30
CA SER A 13 12.80 2.46 10.29
C SER A 13 13.51 1.19 9.80
N GLN A 14 12.90 0.46 8.85
CA GLN A 14 13.40 -0.82 8.35
C GLN A 14 14.45 -0.69 7.23
N CYS A 15 14.32 0.29 6.35
CA CYS A 15 15.23 0.44 5.20
C CYS A 15 15.78 1.87 5.01
N GLY A 16 15.48 2.80 5.91
CA GLY A 16 15.93 4.19 5.84
C GLY A 16 15.29 5.00 4.71
N ARG A 17 14.37 4.42 3.92
CA ARG A 17 13.71 5.12 2.80
C ARG A 17 12.86 6.26 3.32
N ARG A 18 13.06 7.46 2.78
CA ARG A 18 12.37 8.67 3.22
C ARG A 18 11.13 8.95 2.36
N PHE A 19 10.05 9.36 3.01
CA PHE A 19 8.77 9.73 2.41
C PHE A 19 8.38 11.17 2.76
N ALA A 20 7.65 11.81 1.86
CA ALA A 20 7.15 13.17 2.06
C ALA A 20 5.96 13.23 3.03
N ARG A 21 5.23 12.11 3.21
CA ARG A 21 4.03 12.03 4.04
C ARG A 21 4.07 10.79 4.92
N GLN A 22 3.55 10.90 6.13
CA GLN A 22 3.50 9.79 7.11
C GLN A 22 2.72 8.59 6.59
N HIS A 23 1.58 8.81 5.92
CA HIS A 23 0.77 7.71 5.36
C HIS A 23 1.50 6.93 4.26
N ASP A 24 2.37 7.58 3.48
CA ASP A 24 3.17 6.93 2.46
C ASP A 24 4.24 6.03 3.12
N ARG A 25 4.87 6.52 4.21
CA ARG A 25 5.81 5.72 5.03
C ARG A 25 5.12 4.54 5.69
N ASN A 26 3.98 4.75 6.34
CA ASN A 26 3.22 3.70 7.02
C ASN A 26 2.77 2.60 6.03
N ARG A 27 2.28 2.99 4.85
CA ARG A 27 1.94 2.03 3.78
C ARG A 27 3.17 1.27 3.30
N HIS A 28 4.32 1.94 3.19
CA HIS A 28 5.55 1.29 2.80
C HIS A 28 6.04 0.29 3.85
N GLU A 29 5.91 0.58 5.14
CA GLU A 29 6.24 -0.36 6.21
C GLU A 29 5.40 -1.63 6.14
N LYS A 30 4.12 -1.54 5.76
CA LYS A 30 3.28 -2.73 5.49
C LYS A 30 3.88 -3.67 4.44
N LEU A 31 4.67 -3.16 3.49
CA LEU A 31 5.37 -3.99 2.50
C LEU A 31 6.50 -4.81 3.13
N HIS A 32 7.17 -4.29 4.16
CA HIS A 32 8.23 -5.02 4.86
C HIS A 32 7.69 -6.26 5.58
N TRP A 33 6.50 -6.16 6.16
CA TRP A 33 5.81 -7.30 6.77
C TRP A 33 5.05 -8.18 5.77
N GLY A 34 5.14 -7.88 4.47
CA GLY A 34 4.38 -8.61 3.44
C GLY A 34 2.86 -8.46 3.58
N ILE A 35 2.38 -7.50 4.39
CA ILE A 35 0.96 -7.27 4.62
C ILE A 35 0.37 -6.69 3.34
N LYS A 36 -0.54 -7.44 2.73
CA LYS A 36 -1.28 -7.05 1.53
C LYS A 36 -2.75 -6.95 1.90
N PRO A 37 -3.22 -5.79 2.36
CA PRO A 37 -4.56 -5.64 2.93
C PRO A 37 -5.68 -5.71 1.87
N PHE A 38 -5.34 -5.75 0.58
CA PHE A 38 -6.31 -5.76 -0.50
C PHE A 38 -6.19 -7.07 -1.26
N THR A 39 -7.09 -8.02 -1.03
CA THR A 39 -7.07 -9.32 -1.73
C THR A 39 -8.31 -9.44 -2.61
N CYS A 40 -8.15 -9.85 -3.88
CA CYS A 40 -9.33 -10.17 -4.69
C CYS A 40 -9.91 -11.51 -4.21
N ALA A 41 -11.21 -11.55 -3.92
CA ALA A 41 -11.86 -12.77 -3.47
C ALA A 41 -11.89 -13.87 -4.54
N ASN A 42 -12.02 -13.51 -5.83
CA ASN A 42 -12.16 -14.49 -6.91
C ASN A 42 -10.84 -15.18 -7.26
N CYS A 43 -9.74 -14.43 -7.37
CA CYS A 43 -8.44 -14.97 -7.77
C CYS A 43 -7.44 -15.12 -6.60
N LYS A 44 -7.84 -14.73 -5.39
CA LYS A 44 -7.02 -14.72 -4.16
C LYS A 44 -5.70 -13.96 -4.28
N LYS A 45 -5.54 -13.11 -5.32
CA LYS A 45 -4.35 -12.25 -5.45
C LYS A 45 -4.42 -11.12 -4.44
N SER A 46 -3.36 -11.01 -3.65
CA SER A 46 -3.20 -9.94 -2.67
C SER A 46 -2.35 -8.81 -3.25
N PHE A 47 -2.78 -7.58 -2.98
CA PHE A 47 -2.22 -6.33 -3.43
C PHE A 47 -1.91 -5.44 -2.23
N ALA A 48 -0.82 -4.70 -2.32
CA ALA A 48 -0.43 -3.75 -1.29
C ALA A 48 -1.19 -2.41 -1.37
N ARG A 49 -1.89 -2.15 -2.48
CA ARG A 49 -2.58 -0.88 -2.73
C ARG A 49 -3.95 -1.09 -3.35
N MET A 50 -4.91 -0.27 -2.93
CA MET A 50 -6.27 -0.28 -3.48
C MET A 50 -6.29 0.06 -4.97
N ASP A 51 -5.46 1.01 -5.44
CA ASP A 51 -5.41 1.36 -6.86
C ASP A 51 -4.88 0.20 -7.73
N ALA A 52 -3.97 -0.62 -7.18
CA ALA A 52 -3.48 -1.82 -7.85
C ALA A 52 -4.56 -2.89 -7.95
N LEU A 53 -5.35 -3.08 -6.88
CA LEU A 53 -6.53 -3.94 -6.90
C LEU A 53 -7.57 -3.39 -7.89
N ASN A 54 -7.94 -2.11 -7.83
CA ASN A 54 -8.90 -1.50 -8.75
C ASN A 54 -8.47 -1.59 -10.21
N ARG A 55 -7.18 -1.44 -10.51
CA ARG A 55 -6.66 -1.66 -11.86
C ARG A 55 -6.78 -3.13 -12.27
N HIS A 56 -6.43 -4.05 -11.38
CA HIS A 56 -6.60 -5.48 -11.60
C HIS A 56 -8.07 -5.82 -11.90
N LEU A 57 -9.02 -5.28 -11.13
CA LEU A 57 -10.46 -5.48 -11.35
C LEU A 57 -10.99 -4.87 -12.64
N ARG A 58 -10.40 -3.76 -13.12
CA ARG A 58 -10.83 -3.09 -14.35
C ARG A 58 -10.27 -3.71 -15.63
N VAL A 59 -9.05 -4.24 -15.58
CA VAL A 59 -8.37 -4.79 -16.77
C VAL A 59 -8.67 -6.27 -16.94
N GLU A 60 -8.85 -7.00 -15.83
CA GLU A 60 -9.25 -8.41 -15.85
C GLU A 60 -10.78 -8.46 -15.81
N ASN A 61 -11.44 -8.70 -16.94
CA ASN A 61 -12.91 -8.80 -17.11
C ASN A 61 -13.56 -9.98 -16.32
N GLY A 62 -13.22 -10.25 -15.06
CA GLY A 62 -13.71 -11.45 -14.37
C GLY A 62 -13.38 -11.68 -12.89
N CYS A 63 -13.00 -10.66 -12.11
CA CYS A 63 -12.87 -10.80 -10.64
C CYS A 63 -13.95 -9.95 -9.94
N GLY A 64 -15.22 -10.13 -10.30
CA GLY A 64 -16.34 -9.40 -9.70
C GLY A 64 -16.42 -9.62 -8.19
N THR A 65 -16.76 -8.56 -7.46
CA THR A 65 -16.98 -8.44 -5.99
C THR A 65 -15.80 -7.88 -5.19
N VAL A 66 -15.96 -6.62 -4.77
CA VAL A 66 -15.15 -5.94 -3.75
C VAL A 66 -15.68 -6.31 -2.37
N LEU A 67 -15.15 -7.37 -1.76
CA LEU A 67 -15.34 -7.60 -0.33
C LEU A 67 -14.02 -8.00 0.30
N GLY A 68 -13.58 -7.20 1.28
CA GLY A 68 -12.37 -7.44 2.04
C GLY A 68 -11.60 -6.16 2.34
N ILE A 69 -12.22 -5.20 3.04
CA ILE A 69 -11.46 -4.27 3.89
C ILE A 69 -10.96 -5.11 5.07
N THR A 70 -9.85 -5.83 4.90
CA THR A 70 -9.13 -6.31 6.09
C THR A 70 -8.44 -5.10 6.69
N ASN A 71 -9.11 -4.48 7.66
CA ASN A 71 -8.44 -3.59 8.60
C ASN A 71 -7.41 -4.45 9.35
N ALA A 72 -6.18 -4.46 8.85
CA ALA A 72 -5.01 -4.77 9.68
C ALA A 72 -4.81 -3.58 10.64
N SER A 73 -5.75 -3.45 11.58
CA SER A 73 -5.57 -2.74 12.82
C SER A 73 -4.89 -3.73 13.74
N GLU A 74 -3.57 -3.66 13.80
CA GLU A 74 -2.71 -4.03 14.94
C GLU A 74 -1.27 -3.91 14.43
N MET A 75 -0.71 -2.73 14.64
CA MET A 75 0.72 -2.48 14.54
C MET A 75 1.19 -2.31 15.99
N GLN A 76 1.86 -3.33 16.51
CA GLN A 76 2.51 -3.32 17.81
C GLN A 76 4.00 -3.01 17.62
#